data_AF-A0A526YTG6-F1
#
_entry.id   AF-A0A526YTG6-F1
#
_cell.length_a   1.000
_cell.length_b   1.000
_cell.length_c   1.000
_cell.angle_alpha   90.00
_cell.angle_beta   90.00
_cell.angle_gamma   90.00
#
_symmetry.space_group_name_H-M   'P 1'
#
loop_
_entity.id
_entity.type
_entity.pdbx_description
1 polymer ?
#
loop_
_entity_poly.entity_id
_entity_poly.type
_entity_poly.pdbx_seq_one_letter_code
_entity_poly.pdbx_strand_id
1 'polypeptide(L)' 'LAQRYYEQDDDTALPRRIASKGAFENAMTLDIAMGGSTNTVLHILAAAHEGEIDFGQDDIDALSRKVPVL' A
#
# COMPACT_ATOMS: atom_id res chain seq x y z
N LEU A 1 13.87 -3.51 9.31
CA LEU A 1 14.20 -2.89 8.01
C LEU A 1 15.50 -2.08 8.10
N ALA A 2 15.61 -1.11 9.02
CA ALA A 2 16.83 -0.32 9.18
C ALA A 2 18.10 -1.17 9.38
N GLN A 3 18.10 -2.15 10.30
CA GLN A 3 19.25 -3.04 10.49
C GLN A 3 19.61 -3.85 9.25
N ARG A 4 18.63 -4.35 8.49
CA ARG A 4 18.88 -5.08 7.24
C ARG A 4 19.62 -4.18 6.24
N TYR A 5 19.19 -2.95 6.09
CA TYR A 5 19.86 -2.00 5.20
C TYR A 5 21.24 -1.58 5.73
N TYR A 6 21.34 -1.13 6.99
CA TYR A 6 22.58 -0.54 7.53
C TYR A 6 23.65 -1.54 7.98
N GLU A 7 23.28 -2.77 8.35
CA GLU A 7 24.21 -3.78 8.85
C GLU A 7 24.45 -4.93 7.87
N GLN A 8 23.52 -5.14 6.92
CA GLN A 8 23.55 -6.29 6.00
C GLN A 8 23.59 -5.85 4.52
N ASP A 9 23.73 -4.55 4.25
CA ASP A 9 23.73 -3.95 2.90
C ASP A 9 22.54 -4.41 2.03
N ASP A 10 21.39 -4.65 2.66
CA ASP A 10 20.21 -5.18 2.01
C ASP A 10 19.34 -4.06 1.42
N ASP A 11 19.66 -3.68 0.19
CA ASP A 11 18.90 -2.71 -0.61
C ASP A 11 17.44 -3.10 -0.82
N THR A 12 17.07 -4.39 -0.69
CA THR A 12 15.68 -4.82 -0.82
C THR A 12 14.80 -4.31 0.31
N ALA A 13 15.40 -3.84 1.42
CA ALA A 13 14.70 -3.23 2.54
C ALA A 13 14.30 -1.77 2.32
N LEU A 14 14.71 -1.15 1.20
CA LEU A 14 14.37 0.25 0.88
C LEU A 14 12.86 0.41 0.62
N PRO A 15 12.23 1.54 1.02
CA PRO A 15 10.79 1.75 0.86
C PRO A 15 10.29 1.53 -0.57
N ARG A 16 11.00 2.07 -1.57
CA ARG A 16 10.64 1.92 -3.00
C ARG A 16 10.83 0.49 -3.54
N ARG A 17 11.57 -0.37 -2.84
CA ARG A 17 11.68 -1.80 -3.18
C ARG A 17 10.52 -2.63 -2.61
N ILE A 18 9.86 -2.13 -1.56
CA ILE A 18 8.75 -2.79 -0.88
C ILE A 18 7.40 -2.28 -1.41
N ALA A 19 7.25 -0.96 -1.57
CA ALA A 19 6.03 -0.27 -1.95
C ALA A 19 5.72 -0.41 -3.46
N SER A 20 5.41 -1.62 -3.89
CA SER A 20 4.92 -1.93 -5.24
C SER A 20 3.40 -1.76 -5.36
N LYS A 21 2.84 -1.76 -6.58
CA LYS A 21 1.38 -1.75 -6.80
C LYS A 21 0.67 -2.84 -6.01
N GLY A 22 1.19 -4.07 -6.00
CA GLY A 22 0.63 -5.17 -5.22
C GLY A 22 0.69 -4.94 -3.71
N ALA A 23 1.68 -4.21 -3.20
CA ALA A 23 1.73 -3.84 -1.78
C ALA A 23 0.62 -2.84 -1.41
N PHE A 24 0.31 -1.88 -2.28
CA PHE A 24 -0.81 -0.96 -2.11
C PHE A 24 -2.18 -1.66 -2.23
N GLU A 25 -2.34 -2.58 -3.17
CA GLU A 25 -3.54 -3.42 -3.30
C GLU A 25 -3.77 -4.26 -2.03
N ASN A 26 -2.71 -4.86 -1.47
CA ASN A 26 -2.77 -5.61 -0.22
C ASN A 26 -3.15 -4.72 0.97
N ALA A 27 -2.54 -3.53 1.08
CA ALA A 27 -2.83 -2.58 2.14
C ALA A 27 -4.29 -2.11 2.09
N MET A 28 -4.80 -1.77 0.90
CA MET A 28 -6.17 -1.33 0.72
C MET A 28 -7.16 -2.47 0.97
N THR A 29 -6.84 -3.69 0.54
CA THR A 29 -7.67 -4.88 0.81
C THR A 29 -7.84 -5.10 2.31
N LEU A 30 -6.76 -4.98 3.08
CA LEU A 30 -6.82 -5.12 4.54
C LEU A 30 -7.67 -4.00 5.18
N ASP A 31 -7.47 -2.75 4.77
CA ASP A 31 -8.23 -1.61 5.31
C ASP A 31 -9.73 -1.73 4.99
N ILE A 32 -10.11 -2.15 3.78
CA ILE A 32 -11.52 -2.45 3.43
C ILE A 32 -12.07 -3.57 4.31
N ALA A 33 -11.34 -4.68 4.45
CA ALA A 33 -11.79 -5.83 5.22
C ALA A 33 -12.05 -5.48 6.70
N MET A 34 -11.28 -4.55 7.26
CA MET A 34 -11.43 -4.10 8.65
C MET A 34 -12.48 -2.99 8.83
N GLY A 35 -13.08 -2.46 7.76
CA GLY A 35 -13.92 -1.26 7.83
C GLY A 35 -13.13 -0.03 8.26
N GLY A 36 -11.93 0.15 7.68
CA GLY A 36 -10.96 1.17 8.02
C GLY A 36 -11.43 2.61 7.83
N SER A 37 -10.58 3.55 8.24
CA SER A 37 -10.89 4.98 8.16
C SER A 37 -10.96 5.44 6.70
N THR A 38 -11.95 6.28 6.37
CA THR A 38 -12.00 6.91 5.04
C THR A 38 -10.77 7.78 4.76
N ASN A 39 -10.05 8.25 5.79
CA ASN A 39 -8.79 8.95 5.62
C ASN A 39 -7.67 8.05 5.08
N THR A 40 -7.75 6.73 5.27
CA THR A 40 -6.76 5.79 4.72
C THR A 40 -6.69 5.90 3.19
N VAL A 41 -7.83 6.15 2.52
CA VAL A 41 -7.89 6.38 1.06
C VAL A 41 -6.99 7.55 0.65
N LEU A 42 -7.07 8.68 1.37
CA LEU A 42 -6.27 9.87 1.07
C LEU A 42 -4.78 9.59 1.26
N HIS A 43 -4.41 8.94 2.36
CA HIS A 43 -3.01 8.66 2.68
C HIS A 43 -2.39 7.61 1.74
N ILE A 44 -3.14 6.58 1.35
CA ILE A 44 -2.68 5.58 0.40
C ILE A 44 -2.44 6.19 -0.98
N LEU A 45 -3.37 7.03 -1.47
CA LEU A 45 -3.19 7.71 -2.75
C LEU A 45 -2.00 8.68 -2.73
N ALA A 46 -1.81 9.42 -1.63
CA ALA A 46 -0.65 10.30 -1.48
C ALA A 46 0.67 9.52 -1.47
N ALA A 47 0.73 8.39 -0.75
CA ALA A 47 1.92 7.54 -0.71
C ALA A 47 2.21 6.85 -2.05
N ALA A 48 1.18 6.40 -2.77
CA ALA A 48 1.33 5.85 -4.12
C ALA A 48 1.87 6.90 -5.10
N HIS A 49 1.36 8.14 -5.02
CA HIS A 49 1.83 9.25 -5.85
C HIS A 49 3.31 9.57 -5.59
N GLU A 50 3.72 9.71 -4.32
CA GLU A 50 5.13 9.95 -3.95
C GLU A 50 6.06 8.78 -4.33
N GLY A 51 5.51 7.56 -4.33
CA GLY A 51 6.19 6.36 -4.77
C GLY A 51 6.25 6.17 -6.29
N GLU A 52 5.64 7.06 -7.07
CA GLU A 52 5.47 6.95 -8.52
C GLU A 52 4.79 5.61 -8.93
N ILE A 53 3.85 5.14 -8.11
CA ILE A 53 3.12 3.89 -8.34
C ILE A 53 1.79 4.18 -9.02
N ASP A 54 1.50 3.44 -10.09
CA ASP A 54 0.22 3.48 -10.82
C ASP A 54 -0.89 2.79 -10.01
N PHE A 55 -1.36 3.48 -8.97
CA PHE A 55 -2.44 3.06 -8.09
C PHE A 55 -3.38 4.25 -7.83
N GLY A 56 -4.64 4.12 -8.22
CA GLY A 56 -5.62 5.20 -8.21
C GLY A 56 -6.97 4.82 -7.60
N GLN A 57 -7.94 5.74 -7.68
CA GLN A 57 -9.29 5.52 -7.14
C GLN A 57 -10.01 4.34 -7.82
N ASP A 58 -9.77 4.10 -9.10
CA ASP A 58 -10.38 2.98 -9.83
C ASP A 58 -9.91 1.63 -9.28
N ASP A 59 -8.65 1.51 -8.85
CA ASP A 59 -8.14 0.30 -8.20
C ASP A 59 -8.84 0.09 -6.84
N ILE A 60 -9.07 1.16 -6.08
CA ILE A 60 -9.77 1.12 -4.79
C ILE A 60 -11.25 0.71 -4.98
N ASP A 61 -11.96 1.29 -5.95
CA ASP A 61 -13.35 0.91 -6.26
C ASP A 61 -13.43 -0.58 -6.64
N ALA A 62 -12.52 -1.03 -7.52
CA ALA A 62 -12.47 -2.43 -7.94
C ALA A 62 -12.20 -3.40 -6.77
N LEU A 63 -11.36 -3.02 -5.80
CA LEU A 63 -11.10 -3.82 -4.59
C LEU A 63 -12.30 -3.82 -3.64
N SER A 64 -12.94 -2.67 -3.42
CA SER A 64 -14.10 -2.55 -2.51
C SER A 64 -15.30 -3.43 -2.89
N ARG A 65 -15.45 -3.70 -4.20
CA ARG A 65 -16.49 -4.61 -4.72
C ARG A 65 -16.19 -6.09 -4.47
N LYS A 66 -14.93 -6.44 -4.24
CA LYS A 66 -14.45 -7.82 -4.09
C LYS A 66 -14.20 -8.22 -2.64
N VAL A 67 -13.81 -7.26 -1.81
CA VAL A 67 -13.38 -7.50 -0.43
C VAL A 67 -14.54 -7.22 0.52
N PRO A 68 -15.09 -8.24 1.21
CA PRO A 68 -16.11 -8.02 2.22
C PRO A 68 -15.50 -7.42 3.49
N VAL A 69 -16.31 -6.68 4.24
CA VAL A 69 -15.99 -6.32 5.63
C VAL A 69 -16.14 -7.56 6.50
N LEU A 70 -15.15 -7.83 7.36
CA LEU A 70 -15.04 -9.00 8.23
C LEU A 70 -15.38 -8.69 9.69
#